data_AF-A0A9K3LD40-F1
#
_entry.id   AF-A0A9K3LD40-F1
#
_cell.length_a   1.000
_cell.length_b   1.000
_cell.length_c   1.000
_cell.angle_alpha   90.00
_cell.angle_beta   90.00
_cell.angle_gamma   90.00
#
_symmetry.space_group_name_H-M   'P 1'
#
loop_
_entity.id
_entity.type
_entity.pdbx_description
1 polymer ?
#
loop_
_entity_poly.entity_id
_entity_poly.type
_entity_poly.pdbx_seq_one_letter_code
_entity_poly.pdbx_strand_id
1 'polypeptide(L)'
;MSRSSRKKPENFAKQMAKGAKEAILDLHVKQLIVVRQNNNGSLPNGFIDEVVASLTSQGIEATRHTIYNHEKKLRRKSIPSEQPAPSTVRLQVRLANPNNTPAKVTSPSATTNQGGRPRGSTISAKFNLEKATNDGLEFAASKILRARAQARKTTLSTGIISSIINEANTLHNLKEHAMLKRSTVLSRVHRGNPKGWAGHPKTSTPMKLVEPILVALCLKLVRSGHGQPLDCTEFLAMASSLVKDTPTEKAILEHRRLSKKSSRAPLLG
;
A
#
# COMPACT_ATOMS: atom_id res chain seq x y z
N MET A 1 12.29 -55.33 -33.76
CA MET A 1 10.90 -54.83 -33.89
C MET A 1 10.78 -53.49 -33.20
N SER A 2 10.35 -52.46 -33.93
CA SER A 2 10.27 -51.06 -33.53
C SER A 2 8.94 -50.75 -32.84
N ARG A 3 8.97 -49.98 -31.73
CA ARG A 3 7.81 -49.23 -31.21
C ARG A 3 8.24 -47.86 -30.64
N SER A 4 8.12 -46.86 -31.51
CA SER A 4 7.45 -45.55 -31.33
C SER A 4 7.74 -44.71 -30.06
N SER A 5 8.47 -43.61 -30.24
CA SER A 5 8.54 -42.46 -29.32
C SER A 5 8.09 -41.15 -30.01
N ARG A 6 6.78 -40.97 -30.22
CA ARG A 6 6.18 -39.70 -30.68
C ARG A 6 5.36 -39.04 -29.58
N LYS A 7 5.97 -38.23 -28.69
CA LYS A 7 5.24 -37.35 -27.74
C LYS A 7 5.92 -35.99 -27.42
N LYS A 8 6.86 -35.50 -28.23
CA LYS A 8 7.55 -34.19 -28.01
C LYS A 8 7.15 -32.98 -28.87
N PRO A 9 6.53 -33.09 -30.08
CA PRO A 9 6.34 -31.90 -30.94
C PRO A 9 5.13 -31.01 -30.55
N GLU A 10 4.11 -31.55 -29.88
CA GLU A 10 2.88 -30.79 -29.59
C GLU A 10 3.07 -29.64 -28.60
N ASN A 11 3.96 -29.79 -27.62
CA ASN A 11 4.16 -28.76 -26.59
C ASN A 11 4.90 -27.53 -27.14
N PHE A 12 5.85 -27.75 -28.07
CA PHE A 12 6.58 -26.67 -28.72
C PHE A 12 5.67 -25.87 -29.66
N ALA A 13 4.86 -26.56 -30.48
CA ALA A 13 3.89 -25.91 -31.36
C ALA A 13 2.87 -25.06 -30.56
N LYS A 14 2.38 -25.56 -29.42
CA LYS A 14 1.49 -24.81 -28.51
C LYS A 14 2.16 -23.57 -27.92
N GLN A 15 3.44 -23.66 -27.56
CA GLN A 15 4.20 -22.53 -27.00
C GLN A 15 4.45 -21.45 -28.05
N MET A 16 4.82 -21.84 -29.29
CA MET A 16 5.01 -20.91 -30.40
C MET A 16 3.69 -20.23 -30.80
N ALA A 17 2.59 -20.98 -30.85
CA ALA A 17 1.27 -20.41 -31.12
C ALA A 17 0.83 -19.40 -30.04
N LYS A 18 1.14 -19.67 -28.77
CA LYS A 18 0.88 -18.72 -27.67
C LYS A 18 1.74 -17.46 -27.81
N GLY A 19 3.02 -17.60 -28.11
CA GLY A 19 3.92 -16.47 -28.33
C GLY A 19 3.50 -15.58 -29.50
N ALA A 20 3.07 -16.18 -30.61
CA ALA A 20 2.56 -15.45 -31.77
C ALA A 20 1.28 -14.65 -31.43
N LYS A 21 0.33 -15.26 -30.71
CA LYS A 21 -0.88 -14.56 -30.25
C LYS A 21 -0.56 -13.39 -29.32
N GLU A 22 0.39 -13.55 -28.40
CA GLU A 22 0.82 -12.47 -27.51
C GLU A 22 1.53 -11.33 -28.27
N ALA A 23 2.35 -11.64 -29.28
CA ALA A 23 3.03 -10.64 -30.10
C ALA A 23 2.07 -9.80 -30.95
N ILE A 24 1.05 -10.45 -31.54
CA ILE A 24 0.00 -9.76 -32.30
C ILE A 24 -0.79 -8.83 -31.38
N LEU A 25 -1.18 -9.30 -30.20
CA LEU A 25 -1.88 -8.47 -29.21
C LEU A 25 -1.03 -7.27 -28.75
N ASP A 26 0.26 -7.48 -28.50
CA ASP A 26 1.20 -6.41 -28.13
C ASP A 26 1.31 -5.34 -29.22
N LEU A 27 1.39 -5.74 -30.49
CA LEU A 27 1.45 -4.82 -31.63
C LEU A 27 0.21 -3.92 -31.71
N HIS A 28 -0.98 -4.50 -31.65
CA HIS A 28 -2.24 -3.75 -31.70
C HIS A 28 -2.42 -2.80 -30.50
N VAL A 29 -2.02 -3.24 -29.30
CA VAL A 29 -2.10 -2.39 -28.10
C VAL A 29 -1.07 -1.26 -28.14
N LYS A 30 0.12 -1.47 -28.70
CA LYS A 30 1.12 -0.41 -28.92
C LYS A 30 0.62 0.64 -29.92
N GLN A 31 0.02 0.22 -31.02
CA GLN A 31 -0.62 1.14 -31.99
C GLN A 31 -1.70 1.98 -31.31
N LEU A 32 -2.53 1.37 -30.47
CA LEU A 32 -3.55 2.07 -29.69
C LEU A 32 -2.95 3.12 -28.73
N ILE A 33 -1.82 2.82 -28.08
CA ILE A 33 -1.12 3.78 -27.23
C ILE A 33 -0.61 4.97 -28.05
N VAL A 34 -0.03 4.74 -29.23
CA VAL A 34 0.47 5.80 -30.12
C VAL A 34 -0.66 6.70 -30.61
N VAL A 35 -1.77 6.10 -31.09
CA VAL A 35 -2.95 6.87 -31.52
C VAL A 35 -3.51 7.72 -30.38
N ARG A 36 -3.52 7.17 -29.16
CA ARG A 36 -3.94 7.91 -27.96
C ARG A 36 -3.01 9.07 -27.62
N GLN A 37 -1.70 8.88 -27.76
CA GLN A 37 -0.71 9.93 -27.52
C GLN A 37 -0.84 11.08 -28.54
N ASN A 38 -1.10 10.73 -29.81
CA ASN A 38 -1.29 11.72 -30.88
C ASN A 38 -2.62 12.49 -30.75
N ASN A 39 -3.61 11.95 -30.05
CA ASN A 39 -4.94 12.54 -29.85
C ASN A 39 -5.14 13.10 -28.41
N ASN A 40 -4.10 13.71 -27.83
CA ASN A 40 -4.17 14.33 -26.49
C ASN A 40 -4.71 13.42 -25.37
N GLY A 41 -4.41 12.11 -25.44
CA GLY A 41 -4.84 11.14 -24.43
C GLY A 41 -6.22 10.50 -24.71
N SER A 42 -6.95 10.98 -25.71
CA SER A 42 -8.22 10.41 -26.15
C SER A 42 -8.02 9.40 -27.28
N LEU A 43 -8.94 8.45 -27.40
CA LEU A 43 -9.01 7.57 -28.58
C LEU A 43 -10.16 8.03 -29.47
N PRO A 44 -10.02 7.94 -30.81
CA PRO A 44 -11.13 8.16 -31.71
C PRO A 44 -12.30 7.22 -31.36
N ASN A 45 -13.53 7.72 -31.52
CA ASN A 45 -14.73 6.92 -31.30
C ASN A 45 -14.72 5.68 -32.20
N GLY A 46 -14.98 4.50 -31.65
CA GLY A 46 -15.00 3.24 -32.39
C GLY A 46 -13.64 2.59 -32.64
N PHE A 47 -12.52 3.28 -32.40
CA PHE A 47 -11.18 2.74 -32.68
C PHE A 47 -10.87 1.45 -31.89
N ILE A 48 -11.37 1.33 -30.66
CA ILE A 48 -11.20 0.09 -29.88
C ILE A 48 -11.97 -1.07 -30.52
N ASP A 49 -13.14 -0.80 -31.10
CA ASP A 49 -13.95 -1.82 -31.74
C ASP A 49 -13.31 -2.32 -33.04
N GLU A 50 -12.66 -1.43 -33.78
CA GLU A 50 -11.84 -1.78 -34.93
C GLU A 50 -10.67 -2.70 -34.54
N VAL A 51 -9.99 -2.38 -33.42
CA VAL A 51 -8.90 -3.23 -32.89
C VAL A 51 -9.42 -4.59 -32.45
N VAL A 52 -10.59 -4.65 -31.80
CA VAL A 52 -11.24 -5.92 -31.42
C VAL A 52 -11.61 -6.73 -32.66
N ALA A 53 -12.19 -6.10 -33.69
CA ALA A 53 -12.56 -6.76 -34.94
C ALA A 53 -11.32 -7.31 -35.67
N SER A 54 -10.25 -6.52 -35.72
CA SER A 54 -8.98 -6.92 -36.34
C SER A 54 -8.34 -8.12 -35.62
N LEU A 55 -8.31 -8.11 -34.29
CA LEU A 55 -7.80 -9.24 -33.49
C LEU A 55 -8.65 -10.50 -33.68
N THR A 56 -9.96 -10.34 -33.74
CA THR A 56 -10.91 -11.45 -33.97
C THR A 56 -10.73 -12.06 -35.36
N SER A 57 -10.53 -11.23 -36.40
CA SER A 57 -10.23 -11.71 -37.76
C SER A 57 -8.91 -12.48 -37.87
N GLN A 58 -7.97 -12.23 -36.95
CA GLN A 58 -6.68 -12.93 -36.86
C GLN A 58 -6.75 -14.18 -35.96
N GLY A 59 -7.95 -14.60 -35.54
CA GLY A 59 -8.15 -15.81 -34.72
C GLY A 59 -7.78 -15.63 -33.24
N ILE A 60 -7.73 -14.37 -32.76
CA ILE A 60 -7.52 -14.03 -31.36
C ILE A 60 -8.86 -13.57 -30.78
N GLU A 61 -9.41 -14.38 -29.89
CA GLU A 61 -10.61 -14.01 -29.13
C GLU A 61 -10.26 -12.90 -28.13
N ALA A 62 -10.39 -11.65 -28.56
CA ALA A 62 -10.08 -10.47 -27.78
C ALA A 62 -11.36 -9.68 -27.50
N THR A 63 -11.49 -9.20 -26.27
CA THR A 63 -12.55 -8.25 -25.89
C THR A 63 -11.90 -6.90 -25.55
N ARG A 64 -12.73 -5.85 -25.43
CA ARG A 64 -12.26 -4.54 -24.92
C ARG A 64 -11.49 -4.70 -23.60
N HIS A 65 -11.93 -5.59 -22.71
CA HIS A 65 -11.24 -5.89 -21.45
C HIS A 65 -9.86 -6.51 -21.65
N THR A 66 -9.70 -7.42 -22.62
CA THR A 66 -8.40 -8.01 -22.96
C THR A 66 -7.39 -6.93 -23.34
N ILE A 67 -7.82 -5.98 -24.18
CA ILE A 67 -7.00 -4.84 -24.64
C ILE A 67 -6.61 -3.95 -23.45
N TYR A 68 -7.55 -3.52 -22.61
CA TYR A 68 -7.25 -2.65 -21.46
C TYR A 68 -6.32 -3.32 -20.44
N ASN A 69 -6.54 -4.60 -20.14
CA ASN A 69 -5.68 -5.35 -19.23
C ASN A 69 -4.26 -5.49 -19.79
N HIS A 70 -4.14 -5.69 -21.11
CA HIS A 70 -2.85 -5.76 -21.77
C HIS A 70 -2.15 -4.40 -21.82
N GLU A 71 -2.87 -3.31 -22.11
CA GLU A 71 -2.35 -1.93 -22.04
C GLU A 71 -1.80 -1.63 -20.64
N LYS A 72 -2.54 -1.99 -19.58
CA LYS A 72 -2.09 -1.85 -18.20
C LYS A 72 -0.83 -2.66 -17.90
N LYS A 73 -0.71 -3.87 -18.46
CA LYS A 73 0.48 -4.72 -18.34
C LYS A 73 1.69 -4.09 -19.04
N LEU A 74 1.51 -3.52 -20.22
CA LEU A 74 2.57 -2.82 -20.96
C LEU A 74 3.02 -1.55 -20.25
N ARG A 75 2.09 -0.73 -19.76
CA ARG A 75 2.42 0.48 -18.96
C ARG A 75 3.24 0.14 -17.71
N ARG A 76 3.01 -1.01 -17.08
CA ARG A 76 3.81 -1.47 -15.94
C ARG A 76 5.24 -1.89 -16.33
N LYS A 77 5.41 -2.40 -17.56
CA LYS A 77 6.71 -2.79 -18.11
C LYS A 77 7.48 -1.61 -18.71
N SER A 78 6.77 -0.58 -19.19
CA SER A 78 7.33 0.57 -19.88
C SER A 78 7.60 1.78 -18.98
N ILE A 79 7.34 1.71 -17.67
CA ILE A 79 7.93 2.65 -16.71
C ILE A 79 9.39 2.22 -16.59
N PRO A 80 10.37 2.96 -17.15
CA PRO A 80 11.75 2.79 -16.73
C PRO A 80 11.79 3.06 -15.23
N SER A 81 12.58 2.33 -14.47
CA SER A 81 12.93 2.74 -13.12
C SER A 81 13.61 4.10 -13.17
N GLU A 82 12.84 5.18 -13.16
CA GLU A 82 13.33 6.55 -13.05
C GLU A 82 14.00 6.67 -11.69
N GLN A 83 15.31 6.86 -11.73
CA GLN A 83 16.12 7.41 -10.66
C GLN A 83 15.36 8.56 -9.97
N PRO A 84 15.28 8.59 -8.63
CA PRO A 84 14.87 9.82 -7.98
C PRO A 84 16.03 10.82 -8.11
N ALA A 85 15.78 11.90 -8.85
CA ALA A 85 16.53 13.14 -8.75
C ALA A 85 16.71 13.51 -7.25
N PRO A 86 17.87 14.05 -6.84
CA PRO A 86 18.17 14.30 -5.44
C PRO A 86 17.28 15.44 -4.93
N SER A 87 16.17 15.08 -4.29
CA SER A 87 15.50 15.99 -3.36
C SER A 87 16.38 16.06 -2.12
N THR A 88 17.25 17.05 -2.07
CA THR A 88 18.06 17.38 -0.90
C THR A 88 17.15 17.77 0.26
N VAL A 89 16.63 16.77 0.98
CA VAL A 89 16.07 16.97 2.32
C VAL A 89 17.25 16.99 3.28
N ARG A 90 17.77 18.20 3.50
CA ARG A 90 18.83 18.46 4.49
C ARG A 90 18.21 18.28 5.87
N LEU A 91 18.39 17.12 6.49
CA LEU A 91 18.13 16.92 7.91
C LEU A 91 19.21 17.67 8.69
N GLN A 92 18.92 18.90 9.11
CA GLN A 92 19.74 19.59 10.10
C GLN A 92 19.50 18.95 11.46
N VAL A 93 20.47 18.17 11.91
CA VAL A 93 20.66 17.85 13.33
C VAL A 93 20.98 19.17 14.03
N ARG A 94 20.05 19.67 14.84
CA ARG A 94 20.29 20.77 15.77
C ARG A 94 21.13 20.23 16.93
N LEU A 95 22.43 20.54 16.93
CA LEU A 95 23.18 20.72 18.17
C LEU A 95 23.05 22.20 18.56
N ALA A 96 22.67 22.42 19.82
CA ALA A 96 22.51 23.74 20.41
C ALA A 96 23.86 24.47 20.53
N ASN A 97 23.93 25.72 20.07
CA ASN A 97 24.51 26.81 20.86
C ASN A 97 24.08 28.19 20.32
N PRO A 98 24.02 29.25 21.15
CA PRO A 98 23.35 30.51 20.83
C PRO A 98 24.35 31.59 20.38
N ASN A 99 24.05 32.28 19.28
CA ASN A 99 24.12 33.76 19.16
C ASN A 99 23.92 34.23 17.70
N ASN A 100 23.27 35.39 17.59
CA ASN A 100 23.14 36.33 16.45
C ASN A 100 22.05 36.13 15.38
N THR A 101 20.98 36.92 15.56
CA THR A 101 20.22 37.83 14.66
C THR A 101 20.16 37.64 13.12
N PRO A 102 19.04 38.06 12.47
CA PRO A 102 18.55 37.47 11.23
C PRO A 102 18.90 38.30 9.97
N ALA A 103 19.42 37.62 8.93
CA ALA A 103 19.49 38.18 7.58
C ALA A 103 18.48 37.48 6.65
N LYS A 104 17.53 38.29 6.18
CA LYS A 104 16.49 38.01 5.19
C LYS A 104 17.14 37.79 3.82
N VAL A 105 17.05 36.58 3.26
CA VAL A 105 17.41 36.31 1.86
C VAL A 105 16.20 35.74 1.15
N THR A 106 15.53 36.63 0.43
CA THR A 106 14.48 36.37 -0.55
C THR A 106 15.09 35.58 -1.71
N SER A 107 14.58 34.38 -2.00
CA SER A 107 14.85 33.67 -3.24
C SER A 107 13.60 33.71 -4.13
N PRO A 108 13.70 34.07 -5.43
CA PRO A 108 12.54 34.22 -6.30
C PRO A 108 11.95 32.85 -6.66
N SER A 109 10.66 32.68 -6.38
CA SER A 109 9.89 31.48 -6.73
C SER A 109 9.61 31.47 -8.24
N ALA A 110 10.21 30.53 -8.95
CA ALA A 110 9.79 30.16 -10.29
C ALA A 110 8.41 29.49 -10.21
N THR A 111 7.36 30.22 -10.57
CA THR A 111 5.99 29.75 -10.70
C THR A 111 5.85 28.86 -11.92
N THR A 112 6.21 27.58 -11.78
CA THR A 112 5.75 26.57 -12.73
C THR A 112 4.28 26.28 -12.43
N ASN A 113 3.42 26.53 -13.41
CA ASN A 113 2.00 26.20 -13.35
C ASN A 113 1.83 24.68 -13.28
N GLN A 114 1.87 24.12 -12.08
CA GLN A 114 1.53 22.73 -11.77
C GLN A 114 0.00 22.56 -11.85
N GLY A 115 -0.53 22.66 -13.07
CA GLY A 115 -1.92 22.35 -13.37
C GLY A 115 -2.14 20.85 -13.23
N GLY A 116 -2.67 20.41 -12.10
CA GLY A 116 -3.05 19.03 -11.84
C GLY A 116 -2.95 18.66 -10.36
N ARG A 117 -3.91 17.86 -9.88
CA ARG A 117 -3.85 17.31 -8.53
C ARG A 117 -2.57 16.46 -8.40
N PRO A 118 -1.69 16.72 -7.40
CA PRO A 118 -0.44 16.00 -7.28
C PRO A 118 -0.70 14.49 -7.16
N ARG A 119 0.09 13.70 -7.91
CA ARG A 119 0.00 12.23 -7.90
C ARG A 119 0.07 11.73 -6.45
N GLY A 120 -0.85 10.85 -6.09
CA GLY A 120 -0.91 10.26 -4.75
C GLY A 120 -1.67 11.08 -3.70
N SER A 121 -2.04 12.35 -3.95
CA SER A 121 -2.77 13.15 -2.95
C SER A 121 -4.14 12.56 -2.57
N THR A 122 -4.78 11.78 -3.45
CA THR A 122 -6.01 11.03 -3.10
C THR A 122 -5.73 9.89 -2.12
N ILE A 123 -4.62 9.16 -2.33
CA ILE A 123 -4.23 8.03 -1.48
C ILE A 123 -3.74 8.55 -0.12
N SER A 124 -2.90 9.58 -0.11
CA SER A 124 -2.43 10.22 1.12
C SER A 124 -3.58 10.83 1.91
N ALA A 125 -4.53 11.52 1.25
CA ALA A 125 -5.71 12.05 1.92
C ALA A 125 -6.58 10.94 2.52
N LYS A 126 -6.78 9.83 1.79
CA LYS A 126 -7.51 8.66 2.31
C LYS A 126 -6.81 8.07 3.53
N PHE A 127 -5.49 7.85 3.46
CA PHE A 127 -4.70 7.32 4.55
C PHE A 127 -4.74 8.24 5.78
N ASN A 128 -4.59 9.54 5.60
CA ASN A 128 -4.65 10.52 6.68
C ASN A 128 -6.05 10.56 7.32
N LEU A 129 -7.11 10.46 6.53
CA LEU A 129 -8.48 10.39 7.03
C LEU A 129 -8.71 9.11 7.84
N GLU A 130 -8.25 7.96 7.34
CA GLU A 130 -8.35 6.68 8.03
C GLU A 130 -7.57 6.69 9.35
N LYS A 131 -6.37 7.27 9.34
CA LYS A 131 -5.56 7.46 10.54
C LYS A 131 -6.28 8.36 11.56
N ALA A 132 -6.74 9.54 11.15
CA ALA A 132 -7.46 10.46 12.03
C ALA A 132 -8.72 9.81 12.62
N THR A 133 -9.45 9.04 11.82
CA THR A 133 -10.65 8.30 12.28
C THR A 133 -10.28 7.24 13.33
N ASN A 134 -9.21 6.47 13.09
CA ASN A 134 -8.75 5.46 14.03
C ASN A 134 -8.23 6.06 15.34
N ASP A 135 -7.46 7.15 15.26
CA ASP A 135 -6.94 7.88 16.41
C ASP A 135 -8.10 8.45 17.25
N GLY A 136 -9.12 9.03 16.59
CA GLY A 136 -10.33 9.51 17.26
C GLY A 136 -11.14 8.40 17.93
N LEU A 137 -11.28 7.24 17.29
CA LEU A 137 -11.92 6.06 17.89
C LEU A 137 -11.16 5.58 19.13
N GLU A 138 -9.83 5.52 19.06
CA GLU A 138 -8.98 5.14 20.19
C GLU A 138 -9.12 6.11 21.36
N PHE A 139 -9.07 7.42 21.07
CA PHE A 139 -9.24 8.47 22.07
C PHE A 139 -10.60 8.37 22.77
N ALA A 140 -11.70 8.33 22.00
CA ALA A 140 -13.04 8.27 22.55
C ALA A 140 -13.27 6.99 23.39
N ALA A 141 -12.88 5.83 22.86
CA ALA A 141 -13.04 4.56 23.57
C ALA A 141 -12.19 4.51 24.86
N SER A 142 -10.95 5.00 24.81
CA SER A 142 -10.07 5.07 25.99
C SER A 142 -10.64 6.00 27.06
N LYS A 143 -11.16 7.17 26.67
CA LYS A 143 -11.74 8.15 27.59
C LYS A 143 -13.01 7.61 28.25
N ILE A 144 -13.86 6.90 27.50
CA ILE A 144 -15.04 6.22 28.05
C ILE A 144 -14.64 5.12 29.05
N LEU A 145 -13.63 4.29 28.73
CA LEU A 145 -13.14 3.27 29.65
C LEU A 145 -12.60 3.87 30.95
N ARG A 146 -11.82 4.96 30.86
CA ARG A 146 -11.33 5.71 32.03
C ARG A 146 -12.47 6.30 32.86
N ALA A 147 -13.46 6.90 32.22
CA ALA A 147 -14.62 7.47 32.90
C ALA A 147 -15.47 6.40 33.60
N ARG A 148 -15.63 5.20 33.01
CA ARG A 148 -16.26 4.04 33.68
C ARG A 148 -15.49 3.60 34.92
N ALA A 149 -14.16 3.50 34.81
CA ALA A 149 -13.30 3.13 35.92
C ALA A 149 -13.37 4.14 37.07
N GLN A 150 -13.35 5.45 36.76
CA GLN A 150 -13.46 6.52 37.77
C GLN A 150 -14.83 6.55 38.43
N ALA A 151 -15.91 6.41 37.67
CA ALA A 151 -17.27 6.39 38.21
C ALA A 151 -17.61 5.08 38.94
N ARG A 152 -16.75 4.06 38.87
CA ARG A 152 -17.01 2.67 39.31
C ARG A 152 -18.34 2.12 38.79
N LYS A 153 -18.72 2.51 37.57
CA LYS A 153 -19.98 2.14 36.91
C LYS A 153 -19.71 1.37 35.62
N THR A 154 -20.55 0.37 35.35
CA THR A 154 -20.50 -0.42 34.11
C THR A 154 -20.98 0.39 32.91
N THR A 155 -21.87 1.35 33.12
CA THR A 155 -22.46 2.21 32.09
C THR A 155 -22.29 3.70 32.42
N LEU A 156 -22.16 4.51 31.37
CA LEU A 156 -22.15 5.97 31.46
C LEU A 156 -23.43 6.51 30.83
N SER A 157 -23.84 7.71 31.24
CA SER A 157 -25.00 8.37 30.66
C SER A 157 -24.76 8.69 29.18
N THR A 158 -25.85 8.72 28.41
CA THR A 158 -25.82 9.01 26.98
C THR A 158 -25.18 10.35 26.67
N GLY A 159 -25.42 11.37 27.49
CA GLY A 159 -24.87 12.72 27.31
C GLY A 159 -23.35 12.77 27.47
N ILE A 160 -22.79 12.06 28.47
CA ILE A 160 -21.33 12.00 28.68
C ILE A 160 -20.65 11.31 27.48
N ILE A 161 -21.23 10.21 26.99
CA ILE A 161 -20.71 9.49 25.83
C ILE A 161 -20.73 10.39 24.57
N SER A 162 -21.83 11.10 24.34
CA SER A 162 -21.94 12.03 23.20
C SER A 162 -20.95 13.19 23.31
N SER A 163 -20.73 13.73 24.51
CA SER A 163 -19.73 14.78 24.76
C SER A 163 -18.31 14.31 24.41
N ILE A 164 -17.91 13.11 24.87
CA ILE A 164 -16.60 12.52 24.56
C ILE A 164 -16.43 12.28 23.05
N ILE A 165 -17.48 11.84 22.36
CA ILE A 165 -17.44 11.62 20.91
C ILE A 165 -17.28 12.96 20.16
N ASN A 166 -17.99 14.00 20.58
CA ASN A 166 -17.89 15.32 19.98
C ASN A 166 -16.49 15.91 20.19
N GLU A 167 -15.92 15.77 21.38
CA GLU A 167 -14.54 16.14 21.68
C GLU A 167 -13.53 15.39 20.80
N ALA A 168 -13.75 14.09 20.55
CA ALA A 168 -12.89 13.32 19.65
C ALA A 168 -13.00 13.81 18.20
N ASN A 169 -14.21 14.14 17.73
CA ASN A 169 -14.44 14.66 16.39
C ASN A 169 -13.76 16.03 16.18
N THR A 170 -13.82 16.91 17.19
CA THR A 170 -13.17 18.23 17.13
C THR A 170 -11.65 18.12 17.21
N LEU A 171 -11.12 17.29 18.11
CA LEU A 171 -9.67 17.10 18.27
C LEU A 171 -9.00 16.54 17.00
N HIS A 172 -9.68 15.61 16.31
CA HIS A 172 -9.14 14.95 15.11
C HIS A 172 -9.62 15.58 13.79
N ASN A 173 -10.30 16.74 13.85
CA ASN A 173 -10.80 17.48 12.67
C ASN A 173 -11.55 16.60 11.66
N LEU A 174 -12.41 15.72 12.16
CA LEU A 174 -13.16 14.80 11.30
C LEU A 174 -14.28 15.56 10.59
N LYS A 175 -14.36 15.39 9.26
CA LYS A 175 -15.44 15.95 8.44
C LYS A 175 -16.76 15.29 8.80
N GLU A 176 -17.88 15.96 8.52
CA GLU A 176 -19.24 15.49 8.83
C GLU A 176 -19.50 14.04 8.38
N HIS A 177 -19.13 13.69 7.15
CA HIS A 177 -19.28 12.33 6.60
C HIS A 177 -18.36 11.27 7.25
N ALA A 178 -17.33 11.69 7.96
CA ALA A 178 -16.35 10.85 8.64
C ALA A 178 -16.43 10.95 10.18
N MET A 179 -17.48 11.57 10.71
CA MET A 179 -17.70 11.66 12.15
C MET A 179 -17.84 10.28 12.78
N LEU A 180 -17.33 10.16 14.00
CA LEU A 180 -17.36 8.91 14.74
C LEU A 180 -18.79 8.52 15.10
N LYS A 181 -19.21 7.33 14.67
CA LYS A 181 -20.50 6.75 15.04
C LYS A 181 -20.44 6.22 16.47
N ARG A 182 -21.47 6.54 17.27
CA ARG A 182 -21.61 6.06 18.66
C ARG A 182 -21.52 4.54 18.79
N SER A 183 -22.19 3.80 17.91
CA SER A 183 -22.16 2.33 17.91
C SER A 183 -20.75 1.78 17.72
N THR A 184 -19.95 2.38 16.82
CA THR A 184 -18.56 1.98 16.57
C THR A 184 -17.67 2.20 17.78
N VAL A 185 -17.79 3.36 18.43
CA VAL A 185 -17.04 3.67 19.66
C VAL A 185 -17.41 2.69 20.77
N LEU A 186 -18.71 2.48 21.00
CA LEU A 186 -19.18 1.55 22.02
C LEU A 186 -18.74 0.11 21.76
N SER A 187 -18.73 -0.34 20.50
CA SER A 187 -18.23 -1.67 20.14
C SER A 187 -16.77 -1.87 20.58
N ARG A 188 -15.90 -0.86 20.43
CA ARG A 188 -14.52 -0.92 20.94
C ARG A 188 -14.44 -0.96 22.46
N VAL A 189 -15.29 -0.17 23.13
CA VAL A 189 -15.40 -0.14 24.59
C VAL A 189 -15.88 -1.49 25.13
N HIS A 190 -16.91 -2.09 24.54
CA HIS A 190 -17.44 -3.41 24.93
C HIS A 190 -16.39 -4.51 24.80
N ARG A 191 -15.55 -4.45 23.76
CA ARG A 191 -14.44 -5.38 23.56
C ARG A 191 -13.24 -5.13 24.49
N GLY A 192 -13.23 -4.03 25.25
CA GLY A 192 -12.09 -3.64 26.09
C GLY A 192 -10.82 -3.31 25.29
N ASN A 193 -10.95 -3.04 23.99
CA ASN A 193 -9.81 -2.80 23.10
C ASN A 193 -10.00 -1.48 22.32
N PRO A 194 -9.58 -0.34 22.91
CA PRO A 194 -9.75 0.97 22.29
C PRO A 194 -8.93 1.11 20.99
N LYS A 195 -7.78 0.44 20.90
CA LYS A 195 -6.90 0.43 19.71
C LYS A 195 -7.44 -0.41 18.55
N GLY A 196 -8.50 -1.18 18.77
CA GLY A 196 -9.10 -2.03 17.75
C GLY A 196 -8.11 -3.07 17.21
N TRP A 197 -8.12 -3.29 15.89
CA TRP A 197 -7.25 -4.29 15.27
C TRP A 197 -5.76 -3.95 15.40
N ALA A 198 -5.36 -2.68 15.45
CA ALA A 198 -3.95 -2.29 15.55
C ALA A 198 -3.32 -2.61 16.91
N GLY A 199 -4.11 -2.68 17.98
CA GLY A 199 -3.64 -3.02 19.32
C GLY A 199 -3.85 -4.48 19.71
N HIS A 200 -4.39 -5.30 18.81
CA HIS A 200 -4.67 -6.69 19.13
C HIS A 200 -3.36 -7.50 19.21
N PRO A 201 -3.17 -8.35 20.23
CA PRO A 201 -1.93 -9.13 20.36
C PRO A 201 -1.64 -10.06 19.18
N LYS A 202 -2.68 -10.46 18.43
CA LYS A 202 -2.55 -11.33 17.24
C LYS A 202 -2.17 -10.59 15.95
N THR A 203 -2.09 -9.26 15.97
CA THR A 203 -1.91 -8.43 14.77
C THR A 203 -0.69 -7.54 14.85
N SER A 204 -0.25 -7.21 16.06
CA SER A 204 1.03 -6.56 16.28
C SER A 204 2.15 -7.56 15.99
N THR A 205 2.83 -7.41 14.86
CA THR A 205 3.99 -8.23 14.54
C THR A 205 5.12 -7.92 15.53
N PRO A 206 5.83 -8.94 16.03
CA PRO A 206 7.05 -8.71 16.82
C PRO A 206 8.17 -8.07 15.99
N MET A 207 8.02 -8.01 14.67
CA MET A 207 8.97 -7.44 13.72
C MET A 207 8.94 -5.91 13.64
N LYS A 208 8.05 -5.23 14.38
CA LYS A 208 7.87 -3.76 14.35
C LYS A 208 9.16 -2.94 14.51
N LEU A 209 10.13 -3.43 15.29
CA LEU A 209 11.42 -2.74 15.49
C LEU A 209 12.44 -3.04 14.38
N VAL A 210 12.32 -4.21 13.75
CA VAL A 210 13.28 -4.73 12.76
C VAL A 210 12.89 -4.31 11.34
N GLU A 211 11.60 -4.23 11.04
CA GLU A 211 11.05 -3.82 9.74
C GLU A 211 11.63 -2.48 9.23
N PRO A 212 11.69 -1.38 10.04
CA PRO A 212 12.26 -0.12 9.57
C PRO A 212 13.75 -0.23 9.23
N ILE A 213 14.48 -1.09 9.94
CA ILE A 213 15.91 -1.32 9.72
C ILE A 213 16.11 -2.04 8.39
N LEU A 214 15.33 -3.10 8.12
CA LEU A 214 15.36 -3.81 6.85
C LEU A 214 15.03 -2.91 5.67
N VAL A 215 13.98 -2.08 5.80
CA VAL A 215 13.62 -1.10 4.75
C VAL A 215 14.75 -0.09 4.54
N ALA A 216 15.35 0.43 5.62
CA ALA A 216 16.46 1.36 5.52
C ALA A 216 17.70 0.74 4.86
N LEU A 217 18.00 -0.54 5.13
CA LEU A 217 19.07 -1.29 4.48
C LEU A 217 18.80 -1.46 2.98
N CYS A 218 17.59 -1.88 2.59
CA CYS A 218 17.22 -1.98 1.18
C CYS A 218 17.35 -0.63 0.45
N LEU A 219 16.87 0.46 1.07
CA LEU A 219 17.00 1.80 0.50
C LEU A 219 18.46 2.26 0.37
N LYS A 220 19.32 1.92 1.33
CA LYS A 220 20.76 2.19 1.25
C LYS A 220 21.42 1.40 0.12
N LEU A 221 21.14 0.10 0.01
CA LEU A 221 21.69 -0.73 -1.07
C LEU A 221 21.34 -0.20 -2.46
N VAL A 222 20.10 0.21 -2.66
CA VAL A 222 19.64 0.83 -3.92
C VAL A 222 20.35 2.17 -4.18
N ARG A 223 20.56 2.99 -3.14
CA ARG A 223 21.20 4.32 -3.27
C ARG A 223 22.71 4.27 -3.43
N SER A 224 23.37 3.27 -2.84
CA SER A 224 24.83 3.14 -2.86
C SER A 224 25.39 2.65 -4.20
N GLY A 225 24.55 2.43 -5.22
CA GLY A 225 25.01 2.10 -6.57
C GLY A 225 25.58 0.68 -6.72
N HIS A 226 25.49 -0.16 -5.67
CA HIS A 226 25.65 -1.61 -5.80
C HIS A 226 24.43 -2.13 -6.55
N GLY A 227 24.40 -1.95 -7.87
CA GLY A 227 23.26 -2.22 -8.75
C GLY A 227 22.84 -3.69 -8.85
N GLN A 228 23.22 -4.54 -7.91
CA GLN A 228 22.67 -5.87 -7.79
C GLN A 228 21.34 -5.81 -7.03
N PRO A 229 20.22 -6.19 -7.66
CA PRO A 229 18.98 -6.38 -6.94
C PRO A 229 19.20 -7.48 -5.92
N LEU A 230 18.92 -7.18 -4.66
CA LEU A 230 19.00 -8.15 -3.57
C LEU A 230 18.06 -9.31 -3.88
N ASP A 231 18.58 -10.53 -3.97
CA ASP A 231 17.74 -11.69 -4.20
C ASP A 231 16.86 -11.96 -2.96
N CYS A 232 15.70 -12.59 -3.18
CA CYS A 232 14.81 -12.97 -2.08
C CYS A 232 15.52 -13.87 -1.06
N THR A 233 16.41 -14.75 -1.51
CA THR A 233 17.16 -15.64 -0.61
C THR A 233 18.16 -14.86 0.25
N GLU A 234 18.89 -13.92 -0.34
CA GLU A 234 19.84 -13.05 0.34
C GLU A 234 19.14 -12.12 1.33
N PHE A 235 18.01 -11.54 0.94
CA PHE A 235 17.19 -10.71 1.84
C PHE A 235 16.71 -11.50 3.05
N LEU A 236 16.23 -12.73 2.85
CA LEU A 236 15.77 -13.59 3.94
C LEU A 236 16.93 -14.01 4.86
N ALA A 237 18.10 -14.31 4.30
CA ALA A 237 19.31 -14.62 5.09
C ALA A 237 19.72 -13.43 5.96
N MET A 238 19.73 -12.22 5.38
CA MET A 238 20.01 -10.98 6.10
C MET A 238 18.98 -10.72 7.21
N ALA A 239 17.69 -10.83 6.90
CA ALA A 239 16.62 -10.65 7.89
C ALA A 239 16.70 -11.67 9.02
N SER A 240 17.03 -12.92 8.69
CA SER A 240 17.25 -13.98 9.69
C SER A 240 18.46 -13.66 10.57
N SER A 241 19.58 -13.23 9.98
CA SER A 241 20.78 -12.82 10.73
C SER A 241 20.54 -11.63 11.65
N LEU A 242 19.68 -10.67 11.25
CA LEU A 242 19.37 -9.48 12.04
C LEU A 242 18.52 -9.81 13.27
N VAL A 243 17.72 -10.87 13.19
CA VAL A 243 16.80 -11.29 14.23
C VAL A 243 17.43 -12.35 15.14
N LYS A 244 18.33 -13.19 14.61
CA LYS A 244 18.93 -14.32 15.33
C LYS A 244 19.57 -13.90 16.65
N ASP A 245 19.33 -14.69 17.70
CA ASP A 245 19.82 -14.52 19.06
C ASP A 245 19.34 -13.23 19.76
N THR A 246 18.37 -12.51 19.17
CA THR A 246 17.79 -11.30 19.78
C THR A 246 16.49 -11.61 20.55
N PRO A 247 16.05 -10.71 21.46
CA PRO A 247 14.72 -10.82 22.07
C PRO A 247 13.58 -10.86 21.05
N THR A 248 13.78 -10.25 19.87
CA THR A 248 12.82 -10.24 18.78
C THR A 248 12.60 -11.64 18.21
N GLU A 249 13.63 -12.47 18.12
CA GLU A 249 13.50 -13.88 17.72
C GLU A 249 12.56 -14.64 18.65
N LYS A 250 12.78 -14.50 19.97
CA LYS A 250 11.94 -15.13 21.00
C LYS A 250 10.49 -14.68 20.85
N ALA A 251 10.27 -13.39 20.62
CA ALA A 251 8.93 -12.84 20.40
C ALA A 251 8.27 -13.35 19.11
N ILE A 252 9.04 -13.54 18.02
CA ILE A 252 8.56 -14.15 16.76
C ILE A 252 8.15 -15.60 16.97
N LEU A 253 8.96 -16.38 17.69
CA LEU A 253 8.66 -17.78 17.99
C LEU A 253 7.40 -17.92 18.85
N GLU A 254 7.26 -17.10 19.90
CA GLU A 254 6.06 -17.07 20.73
C GLU A 254 4.82 -16.62 19.94
N HIS A 255 4.92 -15.57 19.12
CA HIS A 255 3.83 -15.12 18.27
C HIS A 255 3.39 -16.22 17.28
N ARG A 256 4.34 -16.95 16.68
CA ARG A 256 4.06 -18.11 15.81
C ARG A 256 3.35 -19.23 16.58
N ARG A 257 3.77 -19.51 17.81
CA ARG A 257 3.16 -20.52 18.69
C ARG A 257 1.71 -20.16 19.03
N LEU A 258 1.45 -18.92 19.41
CA LEU A 258 0.10 -18.41 19.73
C LEU A 258 -0.82 -18.40 18.51
N SER A 259 -0.28 -18.07 17.33
CA SER A 259 -1.05 -18.04 16.08
C SER A 259 -1.49 -19.45 15.62
N LYS A 260 -0.62 -20.46 15.77
CA LYS A 260 -0.93 -21.85 15.37
C LYS A 260 -1.99 -22.52 16.25
N LYS A 261 -2.09 -22.16 17.54
CA LYS A 261 -3.12 -22.71 18.45
C LYS A 261 -4.55 -22.29 18.07
N SER A 262 -4.71 -21.27 17.21
CA SER A 262 -6.01 -20.74 16.80
C SER A 262 -6.68 -21.53 15.66
N SER A 263 -5.99 -22.45 14.97
CA SER A 263 -6.59 -23.23 13.86
C SER A 263 -7.46 -24.41 14.34
N ARG A 264 -7.49 -24.68 15.64
CA ARG A 264 -8.33 -25.73 16.28
C ARG A 264 -9.39 -25.18 17.24
N ALA A 265 -9.47 -23.86 17.43
CA ALA A 265 -10.55 -23.27 18.21
C ALA A 265 -11.77 -23.12 17.29
N PRO A 266 -12.99 -23.49 17.73
CA PRO A 266 -14.18 -23.28 16.93
C PRO A 266 -14.27 -21.79 16.59
N LEU A 267 -14.51 -21.48 15.31
CA LEU A 267 -14.97 -20.17 14.90
C LEU A 267 -16.25 -19.92 15.70
N LEU A 268 -16.13 -19.11 16.75
CA LEU A 268 -17.18 -18.81 17.72
C LEU A 268 -18.48 -18.42 17.00
N GLY A 269 -19.57 -19.04 17.44
CA GLY A 269 -20.92 -18.46 17.35
C GLY A 269 -21.09 -17.26 18.29
#